data_AF-A0A6S7GYB8-F1
#
_entry.id   AF-A0A6S7GYB8-F1
#
_cell.length_a   1.000
_cell.length_b   1.000
_cell.length_c   1.000
_cell.angle_alpha   90.00
_cell.angle_beta   90.00
_cell.angle_gamma   90.00
#
_symmetry.space_group_name_H-M   'P 1'
#
loop_
_entity.id
_entity.type
_entity.pdbx_description
1 polymer ?
#
loop_
_entity_poly.entity_id
_entity_poly.type
_entity_poly.pdbx_seq_one_letter_code
_entity_poly.pdbx_strand_id
1 'polypeptide(L)'
;MQVALQRIKCNKNKNSGIVIAVDLLEIKDIPGCITLSSCDFTHSDVQQRIMQFLPHGQADVVMSDMAPLSTGNKKLDHSKIIDLNRAALEFARTVLSNGGCFLCKLWDGNETGEFIEEISESFSLCKQVKPKASRVDSSELYIFSKGFIKNENITKKRTRK
;
A
#
# COMPACT_ATOMS: atom_id res chain seq x y z
N MET A 1 6.18 -8.03 5.51
CA MET A 1 5.66 -7.92 6.89
C MET A 1 6.74 -8.00 7.98
N GLN A 2 7.51 -9.09 8.10
CA GLN A 2 8.46 -9.29 9.22
C GLN A 2 9.54 -8.18 9.36
N VAL A 3 10.04 -7.67 8.23
CA VAL A 3 11.00 -6.55 8.22
C VAL A 3 10.39 -5.24 8.75
N ALA A 4 9.10 -5.01 8.53
CA ALA A 4 8.40 -3.83 9.04
C ALA A 4 8.29 -3.88 10.58
N LEU A 5 7.91 -5.03 11.13
CA LEU A 5 7.82 -5.26 12.57
C LEU A 5 9.14 -5.06 13.31
N GLN A 6 10.25 -5.55 12.72
CA GLN A 6 11.59 -5.34 13.28
C GLN A 6 11.97 -3.85 13.34
N ARG A 7 11.53 -3.06 12.35
CA ARG A 7 11.85 -1.62 12.25
C ARG A 7 10.94 -0.75 13.11
N ILE A 8 9.67 -1.12 13.26
CA ILE A 8 8.66 -0.36 14.02
C ILE A 8 8.84 -0.54 15.54
N LYS A 9 9.71 -1.46 15.97
CA LYS A 9 10.05 -1.71 17.39
C LYS A 9 8.79 -1.91 18.24
N CYS A 10 7.90 -2.82 17.84
CA CYS A 10 6.62 -3.12 18.52
C CYS A 10 6.77 -3.73 19.95
N ASN A 11 7.89 -3.54 20.65
CA ASN A 11 8.16 -4.16 21.96
C ASN A 11 8.00 -3.17 23.14
N LYS A 12 6.98 -3.44 23.96
CA LYS A 12 6.86 -3.20 25.42
C LYS A 12 7.16 -1.80 26.01
N ASN A 13 6.83 -0.70 25.34
CA ASN A 13 6.71 0.61 25.99
C ASN A 13 5.57 1.43 25.36
N LYS A 14 5.04 2.43 26.09
CA LYS A 14 3.87 3.29 25.75
C LYS A 14 3.91 4.03 24.40
N ASN A 15 4.94 3.82 23.57
CA ASN A 15 5.16 4.40 22.25
C ASN A 15 5.28 3.32 21.14
N SER A 16 4.69 2.14 21.32
CA SER A 16 4.75 1.05 20.32
C SER A 16 3.92 1.39 19.07
N GLY A 17 4.55 1.36 17.90
CA GLY A 17 3.84 1.46 16.62
C GLY A 17 2.98 0.23 16.35
N ILE A 18 1.94 0.40 15.55
CA ILE A 18 1.01 -0.65 15.15
C ILE A 18 1.35 -1.11 13.73
N VAL A 19 1.32 -2.42 13.50
CA VAL A 19 1.38 -3.01 12.17
C VAL A 19 0.08 -3.75 11.92
N ILE A 20 -0.55 -3.45 10.80
CA ILE A 20 -1.71 -4.19 10.29
C ILE A 20 -1.27 -4.85 8.99
N ALA A 21 -1.51 -6.15 8.86
CA ALA A 21 -1.22 -6.91 7.67
C ALA A 21 -2.50 -7.56 7.14
N VAL A 22 -2.69 -7.48 5.83
CA VAL A 22 -3.82 -8.09 5.12
C VAL A 22 -3.23 -8.95 4.02
N ASP A 23 -3.74 -10.17 3.90
CA ASP A 23 -3.34 -11.09 2.85
C ASP A 23 -4.55 -11.91 2.37
N LEU A 24 -4.60 -12.16 1.06
CA LEU A 24 -5.61 -13.00 0.44
C LEU A 24 -5.42 -14.47 0.85
N LEU A 25 -4.18 -14.87 1.10
CA LEU A 25 -3.84 -16.20 1.56
C LEU A 25 -3.83 -16.28 3.09
N GLU A 26 -3.82 -17.51 3.58
CA GLU A 26 -3.69 -17.74 5.01
C GLU A 26 -2.31 -17.29 5.51
N ILE A 27 -2.29 -16.42 6.51
CA ILE A 27 -1.07 -15.98 7.17
C ILE A 27 -1.12 -16.36 8.65
N LYS A 28 -0.02 -16.95 9.15
CA LYS A 28 0.12 -17.22 10.58
C LYS A 28 0.16 -15.91 11.35
N ASP A 29 -0.49 -15.90 12.51
CA ASP A 29 -0.43 -14.76 13.42
C ASP A 29 1.01 -14.44 13.79
N ILE A 30 1.34 -13.14 13.72
CA ILE A 30 2.66 -12.63 14.04
C ILE A 30 2.55 -11.71 15.25
N PRO A 31 3.27 -12.00 16.34
CA PRO A 31 3.26 -11.15 17.53
C PRO A 31 3.56 -9.69 17.21
N GLY A 32 2.70 -8.78 17.70
CA GLY A 32 2.82 -7.34 17.45
C GLY A 32 2.23 -6.86 16.12
N CYS A 33 1.57 -7.75 15.37
CA CYS A 33 0.87 -7.46 14.12
C CYS A 33 -0.61 -7.80 14.26
N ILE A 34 -1.50 -6.93 13.79
CA ILE A 34 -2.91 -7.25 13.57
C ILE A 34 -3.01 -7.88 12.19
N THR A 35 -3.39 -9.15 12.13
CA THR A 35 -3.44 -9.98 10.93
C THR A 35 -4.88 -10.14 10.44
N LEU A 36 -5.16 -9.71 9.21
CA LEU A 36 -6.38 -10.01 8.48
C LEU A 36 -6.05 -11.06 7.41
N SER A 37 -6.09 -12.32 7.84
CA SER A 37 -5.82 -13.49 7.02
C SER A 37 -7.01 -13.83 6.12
N SER A 38 -6.73 -14.41 4.95
CA SER A 38 -7.76 -14.87 4.01
C SER A 38 -8.77 -13.78 3.62
N CYS A 39 -8.29 -12.54 3.49
CA CYS A 39 -9.10 -11.37 3.22
C CYS A 39 -8.64 -10.72 1.91
N ASP A 40 -9.59 -10.45 1.00
CA ASP A 40 -9.30 -9.69 -0.21
C ASP A 40 -9.30 -8.18 0.10
N PHE A 41 -8.15 -7.53 -0.03
CA PHE A 41 -8.00 -6.09 0.19
C PHE A 41 -8.87 -5.24 -0.75
N THR A 42 -9.22 -5.75 -1.93
CA THR A 42 -10.06 -5.02 -2.89
C THR A 42 -11.51 -4.91 -2.43
N HIS A 43 -11.93 -5.71 -1.45
CA HIS A 43 -13.25 -5.58 -0.86
C HIS A 43 -13.33 -4.43 0.16
N SER A 44 -14.39 -3.65 0.06
CA SER A 44 -14.59 -2.43 0.87
C SER A 44 -14.78 -2.72 2.36
N ASP A 45 -15.37 -3.86 2.72
CA ASP A 45 -15.54 -4.30 4.11
C ASP A 45 -14.17 -4.60 4.76
N VAL A 46 -13.23 -5.20 4.02
CA VAL A 46 -11.85 -5.42 4.48
C VAL A 46 -11.16 -4.09 4.70
N GLN A 47 -11.28 -3.14 3.77
CA GLN A 47 -10.71 -1.79 3.94
C GLN A 47 -11.31 -1.06 5.15
N GLN A 48 -12.61 -1.19 5.39
CA GLN A 48 -13.28 -0.64 6.57
C GLN A 48 -12.74 -1.25 7.87
N ARG A 49 -12.52 -2.58 7.91
CA ARG A 49 -11.91 -3.26 9.04
C ARG A 49 -10.49 -2.74 9.32
N ILE A 50 -9.67 -2.53 8.28
CA ILE A 50 -8.33 -1.94 8.46
C ILE A 50 -8.43 -0.57 9.13
N MET A 51 -9.33 0.29 8.65
CA MET A 51 -9.51 1.63 9.21
C MET A 51 -9.91 1.62 10.69
N GLN A 52 -10.68 0.63 11.14
CA GLN A 52 -11.06 0.48 12.56
C GLN A 52 -9.87 0.21 13.48
N PHE A 53 -8.80 -0.40 12.96
CA PHE A 53 -7.58 -0.67 13.72
C PHE A 53 -6.59 0.51 13.71
N LEU A 54 -6.77 1.50 12.84
CA LEU A 54 -5.86 2.64 12.73
C LEU A 54 -6.12 3.68 13.83
N PRO A 55 -5.10 4.08 14.61
CA PRO A 55 -5.21 5.19 15.54
C PRO A 55 -5.63 6.47 14.81
N HIS A 56 -6.71 7.10 15.27
CA HIS A 56 -7.28 8.30 14.65
C HIS A 56 -7.66 8.12 13.16
N GLY A 57 -7.81 6.87 12.70
CA GLY A 57 -8.07 6.55 11.30
C GLY A 57 -6.89 6.88 10.36
N GLN A 58 -5.66 7.00 10.89
CA GLN A 58 -4.50 7.41 10.12
C GLN A 58 -3.34 6.42 10.16
N ALA A 59 -2.57 6.38 9.08
CA ALA A 59 -1.35 5.59 8.94
C ALA A 59 -0.19 6.49 8.48
N ASP A 60 1.01 6.24 8.99
CA ASP A 60 2.22 6.92 8.53
C ASP A 60 2.78 6.30 7.24
N VAL A 61 2.53 5.01 7.04
CA VAL A 61 3.05 4.22 5.93
C VAL A 61 1.97 3.25 5.45
N VAL A 62 1.76 3.21 4.14
CA VAL A 62 1.01 2.15 3.45
C VAL A 62 1.97 1.46 2.47
N MET A 63 2.03 0.13 2.51
CA MET A 63 2.85 -0.65 1.59
C MET A 63 2.05 -1.78 0.96
N SER A 64 2.16 -1.94 -0.35
CA SER A 64 1.55 -3.03 -1.12
C SER A 64 2.63 -3.86 -1.79
N ASP A 65 2.67 -5.14 -1.48
CA ASP A 65 3.44 -6.15 -2.24
C ASP A 65 2.49 -7.08 -3.03
N MET A 66 1.25 -6.62 -3.25
CA MET A 66 0.23 -7.40 -3.93
C MET A 66 0.60 -7.61 -5.41
N ALA A 67 0.25 -8.78 -5.92
CA ALA A 67 0.36 -9.09 -7.34
C ALA A 67 -0.79 -10.03 -7.74
N PRO A 68 -1.38 -9.86 -8.92
CA PRO A 68 -2.40 -10.78 -9.42
C PRO A 68 -1.77 -12.13 -9.78
N LEU A 69 -2.60 -13.18 -9.84
CA LEU A 69 -2.21 -14.44 -10.46
C LEU A 69 -1.86 -14.20 -11.93
N SER A 70 -0.66 -14.62 -12.35
CA SER A 70 -0.23 -14.49 -13.74
C SER A 70 -1.03 -15.45 -14.62
N THR A 71 -1.62 -14.89 -15.68
CA THR A 71 -2.34 -15.62 -16.71
C THR A 71 -1.45 -16.03 -17.88
N GLY A 72 -0.20 -15.54 -17.90
CA GLY A 72 0.73 -15.69 -19.02
C GLY A 72 0.54 -14.65 -20.12
N ASN A 73 -0.57 -13.90 -20.10
CA ASN A 73 -0.77 -12.76 -20.98
C ASN A 73 -0.21 -11.49 -20.31
N LYS A 74 0.99 -11.08 -20.72
CA LYS A 74 1.70 -9.94 -20.13
C LYS A 74 0.87 -8.65 -20.09
N LYS A 75 0.05 -8.38 -21.11
CA LYS A 75 -0.78 -7.16 -21.14
C LYS A 75 -1.90 -7.21 -20.11
N LEU A 76 -2.59 -8.35 -20.02
CA LEU A 76 -3.66 -8.52 -19.02
C LEU A 76 -3.09 -8.56 -17.60
N ASP A 77 -1.96 -9.23 -17.41
CA ASP A 77 -1.28 -9.30 -16.12
C ASP A 77 -0.80 -7.91 -15.67
N HIS A 78 -0.30 -7.10 -16.61
CA HIS A 78 0.08 -5.70 -16.38
C HIS A 78 -1.11 -4.84 -15.94
N SER A 79 -2.21 -4.87 -16.70
CA SER A 79 -3.42 -4.12 -16.36
C SER A 79 -3.96 -4.50 -14.98
N LYS A 80 -3.99 -5.79 -14.64
CA LYS A 80 -4.44 -6.27 -13.32
C LYS A 80 -3.57 -5.77 -12.17
N ILE A 81 -2.24 -5.75 -12.32
CA ILE A 81 -1.38 -5.25 -11.25
C ILE A 81 -1.50 -3.74 -11.09
N ILE A 82 -1.74 -3.01 -12.18
CA ILE A 82 -2.02 -1.57 -12.13
C ILE A 82 -3.33 -1.30 -11.39
N ASP A 83 -4.42 -2.00 -11.72
CA ASP A 83 -5.72 -1.83 -11.04
C ASP A 83 -5.63 -2.12 -9.54
N LEU A 84 -4.90 -3.18 -9.16
CA LEU A 84 -4.68 -3.53 -7.77
C LEU A 84 -3.89 -2.45 -7.02
N ASN A 85 -2.92 -1.83 -7.68
CA ASN A 85 -2.14 -0.74 -7.11
C ASN A 85 -2.89 0.60 -7.08
N ARG A 86 -3.81 0.85 -8.02
CA ARG A 86 -4.75 1.97 -7.96
C ARG A 86 -5.67 1.85 -6.75
N ALA A 87 -6.22 0.66 -6.48
CA ALA A 87 -7.00 0.42 -5.26
C ALA A 87 -6.17 0.68 -3.99
N ALA A 88 -4.90 0.25 -3.97
CA ALA A 88 -3.99 0.53 -2.86
C ALA A 88 -3.67 2.03 -2.69
N LEU A 89 -3.50 2.76 -3.80
CA LEU A 89 -3.26 4.20 -3.79
C LEU A 89 -4.49 4.98 -3.30
N GLU A 90 -5.70 4.61 -3.72
CA GLU A 90 -6.95 5.21 -3.25
C GLU A 90 -7.15 5.01 -1.75
N PHE A 91 -6.88 3.80 -1.27
CA PHE A 91 -6.89 3.52 0.16
C PHE A 91 -5.83 4.35 0.89
N ALA A 92 -4.60 4.42 0.37
CA ALA A 92 -3.52 5.22 0.94
C ALA A 92 -3.91 6.71 1.02
N ARG A 93 -4.53 7.29 -0.02
CA ARG A 93 -5.04 8.66 -0.01
C ARG A 93 -6.08 8.90 1.08
N THR A 94 -6.82 7.88 1.47
CA THR A 94 -7.83 7.95 2.54
C THR A 94 -7.20 7.93 3.93
N VAL A 95 -6.22 7.03 4.14
CA VAL A 95 -5.70 6.75 5.49
C VAL A 95 -4.37 7.43 5.80
N LEU A 96 -3.58 7.88 4.82
CA LEU A 96 -2.28 8.45 5.13
C LEU A 96 -2.39 9.77 5.92
N SER A 97 -1.52 9.90 6.93
CA SER A 97 -1.24 11.16 7.60
C SER A 97 -0.48 12.11 6.65
N ASN A 98 -0.59 13.41 6.88
CA ASN A 98 0.16 14.38 6.09
C ASN A 98 1.67 14.13 6.29
N GLY A 99 2.43 14.07 5.21
CA GLY A 99 3.84 13.68 5.22
C GLY A 99 4.10 12.17 5.14
N GLY A 100 3.05 11.33 5.13
CA GLY A 100 3.15 9.87 5.09
C GLY A 100 3.80 9.31 3.81
N CYS A 101 4.05 8.00 3.82
CA CYS A 101 4.72 7.29 2.72
C CYS A 101 3.84 6.20 2.11
N PHE A 102 3.99 6.00 0.81
CA PHE A 102 3.40 4.90 0.06
C PHE A 102 4.50 4.12 -0.66
N LEU A 103 4.42 2.79 -0.62
CA LEU A 103 5.32 1.91 -1.36
C LEU A 103 4.49 0.85 -2.06
N CYS A 104 4.70 0.63 -3.35
CA CYS A 104 4.00 -0.43 -4.07
C CYS A 104 4.91 -1.18 -5.03
N LYS A 105 4.60 -2.46 -5.26
CA LYS A 105 5.22 -3.31 -6.28
C LYS A 105 4.46 -3.21 -7.60
N LEU A 106 5.20 -3.13 -8.70
CA LEU A 106 4.69 -3.15 -10.06
C LEU A 106 5.54 -4.05 -10.95
N TRP A 107 5.02 -4.34 -12.14
CA TRP A 107 5.80 -4.82 -13.28
C TRP A 107 5.93 -3.70 -14.29
N ASP A 108 7.12 -3.55 -14.87
CA ASP A 108 7.36 -2.57 -15.92
C ASP A 108 6.51 -2.89 -17.15
N GLY A 109 5.89 -1.86 -17.71
CA GLY A 109 4.91 -1.99 -18.78
C GLY A 109 4.21 -0.68 -19.12
N ASN A 110 3.33 -0.74 -20.11
CA ASN A 110 2.83 0.45 -20.82
C ASN A 110 2.13 1.49 -19.93
N GLU A 111 1.39 1.07 -18.90
CA GLU A 111 0.63 1.98 -18.02
C GLU A 111 1.44 2.45 -16.80
N THR A 112 2.71 2.04 -16.69
CA THR A 112 3.54 2.37 -15.51
C THR A 112 3.78 3.87 -15.39
N GLY A 113 4.01 4.56 -16.51
CA GLY A 113 4.26 6.00 -16.53
C GLY A 113 3.06 6.81 -16.02
N GLU A 114 1.87 6.51 -16.56
CA GLU A 114 0.60 7.13 -16.14
C GLU A 114 0.35 6.90 -14.65
N PHE A 115 0.54 5.68 -14.16
CA PHE A 115 0.35 5.38 -12.74
C PHE A 115 1.38 6.10 -11.83
N ILE A 116 2.62 6.31 -12.28
CA ILE A 116 3.61 7.12 -11.55
C ILE A 116 3.18 8.58 -11.49
N GLU A 117 2.63 9.13 -12.58
CA GLU A 117 2.08 10.48 -12.64
C GLU A 117 0.92 10.63 -11.64
N GLU A 118 -0.05 9.70 -11.62
CA GLU A 118 -1.15 9.66 -10.65
C GLU A 118 -0.64 9.69 -9.20
N ILE A 119 0.40 8.93 -8.89
CA ILE A 119 1.00 8.95 -7.54
C ILE A 119 1.64 10.32 -7.27
N SER A 120 2.37 10.90 -8.23
CA SER A 120 3.10 12.16 -8.04
C SER A 120 2.19 13.34 -7.70
N GLU A 121 0.92 13.32 -8.10
CA GLU A 121 -0.06 14.35 -7.73
C GLU A 121 -0.32 14.44 -6.22
N SER A 122 -0.08 13.35 -5.48
CA SER A 122 -0.41 13.22 -4.06
C SER A 122 0.80 13.25 -3.13
N PHE A 123 2.03 13.24 -3.66
CA PHE A 123 3.26 13.09 -2.87
C PHE A 123 4.34 14.06 -3.33
N SER A 124 5.10 14.64 -2.38
CA SER A 124 6.20 15.55 -2.71
C SER A 124 7.41 14.85 -3.36
N LEU A 125 7.50 13.53 -3.22
CA LEU A 125 8.51 12.71 -3.86
C LEU A 125 7.87 11.41 -4.36
N CYS A 126 8.15 11.05 -5.61
CA CYS A 126 7.84 9.76 -6.20
C CYS A 126 9.10 9.24 -6.92
N LYS A 127 9.54 8.01 -6.60
CA LYS A 127 10.75 7.40 -7.17
C LYS A 127 10.53 5.94 -7.50
N GLN A 128 10.97 5.54 -8.68
CA GLN A 128 11.15 4.13 -9.00
C GLN A 128 12.38 3.58 -8.30
N VAL A 129 12.24 2.43 -7.67
CA VAL A 129 13.26 1.71 -6.92
C VAL A 129 13.34 0.29 -7.47
N LYS A 130 14.49 -0.05 -8.07
CA LYS A 130 14.80 -1.43 -8.45
C LYS A 130 15.64 -2.07 -7.34
N PRO A 131 15.18 -3.13 -6.66
CA PRO A 131 15.93 -3.77 -5.59
C PRO A 131 17.25 -4.32 -6.13
N LYS A 132 18.37 -4.16 -5.41
CA LYS A 132 19.66 -4.75 -5.81
C LYS A 132 19.62 -6.28 -5.95
N ALA A 133 18.64 -6.92 -5.30
CA ALA A 133 18.39 -8.36 -5.35
C ALA A 133 17.52 -8.81 -6.55
N SER A 134 16.92 -7.89 -7.30
CA SER A 134 16.16 -8.26 -8.50
C SER A 134 17.12 -8.69 -9.60
N ARG A 135 16.85 -9.84 -10.23
CA ARG A 135 17.60 -10.28 -11.43
C ARG A 135 17.49 -9.21 -12.52
N VAL A 136 18.54 -9.08 -13.34
CA VAL A 136 18.62 -8.08 -14.42
C VAL A 136 17.39 -8.14 -15.34
N ASP A 137 16.89 -9.36 -15.60
CA ASP A 137 15.74 -9.63 -16.48
C ASP A 137 14.38 -9.57 -15.77
N SER A 138 14.32 -9.19 -14.49
CA SER A 138 13.03 -9.01 -13.81
C SER A 138 12.40 -7.68 -14.21
N SER A 139 11.14 -7.74 -14.62
CA SER A 139 10.26 -6.57 -14.81
C SER A 139 9.79 -5.97 -13.47
N GLU A 140 10.11 -6.60 -12.34
CA GLU A 140 9.71 -6.11 -11.03
C GLU A 140 10.38 -4.78 -10.69
N LEU A 141 9.56 -3.81 -10.32
CA LEU A 141 9.95 -2.49 -9.83
C LEU A 141 9.10 -2.12 -8.62
N TYR A 142 9.62 -1.24 -7.78
CA TYR A 142 8.86 -0.66 -6.68
C TYR A 142 8.74 0.85 -6.91
N ILE A 143 7.59 1.42 -6.59
CA ILE A 143 7.42 2.88 -6.55
C ILE A 143 7.40 3.30 -5.09
N PHE A 144 8.41 4.07 -4.69
CA PHE A 144 8.49 4.68 -3.38
C PHE A 144 8.08 6.14 -3.45
N SER A 145 7.06 6.47 -2.66
CA SER A 145 6.52 7.82 -2.58
C SER A 145 6.50 8.31 -1.15
N LYS A 146 6.90 9.57 -0.95
CA LYS A 146 7.06 10.17 0.37
C LYS A 146 6.48 11.57 0.38
N GLY A 147 5.99 11.98 1.55
CA GLY A 147 5.50 13.33 1.76
C GLY A 147 4.10 13.50 1.21
N PHE A 148 3.18 12.61 1.62
CA PHE A 148 1.77 12.69 1.23
C PHE A 148 1.18 14.07 1.54
N ILE A 149 0.54 14.69 0.55
CA ILE A 149 -0.08 16.02 0.67
C ILE A 149 -1.57 15.81 0.91
N LYS A 150 -2.01 15.99 2.16
CA LYS A 150 -3.41 15.73 2.51
C LYS A 150 -4.29 16.92 2.10
N ASN A 151 -5.04 16.76 1.02
CA ASN A 151 -5.99 17.77 0.55
C ASN A 151 -7.28 17.75 1.40
N GLU A 152 -7.34 18.57 2.46
CA GLU A 152 -8.48 18.65 3.40
C GLU A 152 -9.82 19.07 2.77
N ASN A 153 -9.80 19.57 1.52
CA ASN A 153 -10.99 20.03 0.81
C ASN A 153 -11.85 18.91 0.19
N ILE A 154 -11.32 17.69 0.05
CA ILE A 154 -12.05 16.56 -0.57
C ILE A 154 -12.88 15.80 0.48
N THR A 155 -12.40 15.71 1.73
CA THR A 155 -13.04 14.95 2.81
C THR A 155 -14.36 15.56 3.29
N LYS A 156 -14.52 16.88 3.24
CA LYS A 156 -15.76 17.57 3.69
C LYS A 156 -16.97 17.37 2.76
N LYS A 157 -16.78 16.87 1.53
CA LYS A 157 -17.89 16.64 0.58
C LYS A 157 -18.62 15.30 0.78
N ARG A 158 -18.02 14.33 1.47
CA ARG A 158 -18.62 12.99 1.70
C ARG A 158 -19.48 12.88 2.97
N THR A 159 -19.36 13.82 3.92
CA THR A 159 -20.17 13.88 5.16
C THR A 159 -21.42 14.75 5.05
N ARG A 160 -21.74 15.26 3.85
CA ARG A 160 -23.00 15.96 3.55
C ARG A 160 -23.79 15.15 2.52
N LYS A 161 -24.33 14.01 2.93
CA LYS A 161 -25.48 13.37 2.28
C LYS A 161 -26.23 12.54 3.32
#